data_AF-A0A3C0HFB2-F1
#
_entry.id   AF-A0A3C0HFB2-F1
#
_cell.length_a   1.000
_cell.length_b   1.000
_cell.length_c   1.000
_cell.angle_alpha   90.00
_cell.angle_beta   90.00
_cell.angle_gamma   90.00
#
_symmetry.space_group_name_H-M   'P 1'
#
loop_
_entity.id
_entity.type
_entity.pdbx_description
1 polymer ?
#
loop_
_entity_poly.entity_id
_entity_poly.type
_entity_poly.pdbx_seq_one_letter_code
_entity_poly.pdbx_strand_id
1 'polypeptide(L)'
;MDKNNSDTNPAENHKSGFVNIIGNPNVGKSTLMNAMIGDKLSIITSKPQTTRHRILGIISEDDYQVVFSDTPGIIEQPHYGMHESMNKFAFSSFSDADLLLLVIDKYEDYVGDEKVIESLKKTNIPKFLVINKIDLAEPGEIGDLVNEWKEICDFDEVHTISALNKEGTDRLLTKIVERLPINPPYYPKDQMSDRSERFFVSEIIREKILMIYKQEIPYSCEVIVDQFIDEERNGE
;
A
#
# COMPACT_ATOMS: atom_id res chain seq x y z
N MET A 1 43.89 -16.17 25.50
CA MET A 1 42.51 -16.20 26.03
C MET A 1 41.69 -15.33 25.11
N ASP A 2 41.00 -15.98 24.19
CA ASP A 2 40.17 -15.37 23.17
C ASP A 2 38.98 -14.65 23.83
N LYS A 3 38.76 -13.39 23.44
CA LYS A 3 37.49 -12.71 23.62
C LYS A 3 36.95 -12.38 22.22
N ASN A 4 36.32 -13.38 21.61
CA ASN A 4 35.31 -13.12 20.59
C ASN A 4 34.11 -12.49 21.30
N ASN A 5 33.97 -11.17 21.20
CA ASN A 5 32.69 -10.51 21.37
C ASN A 5 32.33 -9.91 20.01
N SER A 6 31.59 -10.67 19.22
CA SER A 6 30.92 -10.15 18.04
C SER A 6 29.73 -9.31 18.52
N ASP A 7 30.02 -8.09 18.96
CA ASP A 7 29.00 -7.04 19.06
C ASP A 7 28.63 -6.63 17.63
N THR A 8 27.83 -7.44 16.95
CA THR A 8 27.21 -7.03 15.69
C THR A 8 26.19 -5.95 16.05
N ASN A 9 26.51 -4.71 15.74
CA ASN A 9 25.60 -3.59 15.87
C ASN A 9 24.34 -3.93 15.02
N PRO A 10 23.12 -4.02 15.58
CA PRO A 10 21.93 -4.43 14.83
C PRO A 10 21.65 -3.56 13.60
N ALA A 11 22.22 -2.35 13.53
CA ALA A 11 22.17 -1.46 12.39
C ALA A 11 23.00 -1.89 11.16
N GLU A 12 23.97 -2.81 11.27
CA GLU A 12 24.87 -3.14 10.15
C GLU A 12 24.22 -4.02 9.06
N ASN A 13 23.12 -4.71 9.36
CA ASN A 13 22.40 -5.56 8.40
C ASN A 13 20.88 -5.29 8.38
N HIS A 14 20.41 -4.22 9.02
CA HIS A 14 18.99 -3.86 9.00
C HIS A 14 18.59 -3.38 7.60
N LYS A 15 17.46 -3.88 7.08
CA LYS A 15 16.93 -3.46 5.78
C LYS A 15 15.76 -2.52 5.96
N SER A 16 15.82 -1.32 5.38
CA SER A 16 14.68 -0.42 5.43
C SER A 16 14.51 0.36 4.14
N GLY A 17 13.25 0.62 3.79
CA GLY A 17 12.94 1.37 2.58
C GLY A 17 11.45 1.60 2.36
N PHE A 18 11.17 2.42 1.35
CA PHE A 18 9.84 2.86 0.97
C PHE A 18 9.29 1.99 -0.16
N VAL A 19 8.09 1.43 0.07
CA VAL A 19 7.42 0.54 -0.88
C VAL A 19 6.09 1.15 -1.29
N ASN A 20 5.96 1.46 -2.58
CA ASN A 20 4.78 2.17 -3.07
C ASN A 20 3.83 1.23 -3.79
N ILE A 21 2.57 1.20 -3.32
CA ILE A 21 1.52 0.36 -3.86
C ILE A 21 0.70 1.20 -4.85
N ILE A 22 0.78 0.84 -6.13
CA ILE A 22 0.11 1.53 -7.24
C ILE A 22 -0.86 0.58 -7.95
N GLY A 23 -1.79 1.14 -8.71
CA GLY A 23 -2.85 0.41 -9.43
C GLY A 23 -4.18 1.14 -9.38
N ASN A 24 -5.15 0.69 -10.18
CA ASN A 24 -6.45 1.37 -10.27
C ASN A 24 -7.25 1.31 -8.95
N PRO A 25 -8.25 2.17 -8.76
CA PRO A 25 -9.21 2.02 -7.67
C PRO A 25 -9.77 0.58 -7.58
N ASN A 26 -10.02 0.09 -6.35
CA ASN A 26 -10.65 -1.20 -6.07
C ASN A 26 -9.88 -2.50 -6.40
N VAL A 27 -8.64 -2.44 -6.94
CA VAL A 27 -7.79 -3.63 -7.16
C VAL A 27 -7.32 -4.30 -5.86
N GLY A 28 -7.50 -3.65 -4.70
CA GLY A 28 -7.20 -4.20 -3.38
C GLY A 28 -5.89 -3.75 -2.75
N LYS A 29 -5.35 -2.58 -3.15
CA LYS A 29 -4.15 -1.96 -2.54
C LYS A 29 -4.23 -1.85 -1.01
N SER A 30 -5.29 -1.20 -0.49
CA SER A 30 -5.49 -1.05 0.95
C SER A 30 -5.78 -2.38 1.66
N THR A 31 -6.40 -3.35 0.96
CA THR A 31 -6.58 -4.71 1.49
C THR A 31 -5.23 -5.40 1.66
N LEU A 32 -4.33 -5.28 0.68
CA LEU A 32 -2.97 -5.83 0.75
C LEU A 32 -2.18 -5.19 1.89
N MET A 33 -2.21 -3.87 2.00
CA MET A 33 -1.50 -3.16 3.07
C MET A 33 -2.00 -3.61 4.45
N ASN A 34 -3.31 -3.63 4.69
CA ASN A 34 -3.88 -4.10 5.96
C ASN A 34 -3.57 -5.59 6.22
N ALA A 35 -3.53 -6.42 5.17
CA ALA A 35 -3.19 -7.84 5.32
C ALA A 35 -1.75 -8.04 5.80
N MET A 36 -0.80 -7.25 5.26
CA MET A 36 0.62 -7.30 5.64
C MET A 36 0.88 -6.70 7.02
N ILE A 37 0.24 -5.57 7.35
CA ILE A 37 0.44 -4.88 8.62
C ILE A 37 -0.20 -5.65 9.79
N GLY A 38 -1.25 -6.43 9.53
CA GLY A 38 -1.99 -7.16 10.55
C GLY A 38 -3.07 -6.35 11.25
N ASP A 39 -3.04 -5.02 11.10
CA ASP A 39 -4.04 -4.08 11.62
C ASP A 39 -4.77 -3.33 10.49
N LYS A 40 -5.97 -2.83 10.83
CA LYS A 40 -6.83 -2.10 9.88
C LYS A 40 -6.48 -0.62 9.87
N LEU A 41 -5.47 -0.24 9.09
CA LEU A 41 -5.02 1.16 8.95
C LEU A 41 -5.77 1.93 7.85
N SER A 42 -6.13 1.28 6.74
CA SER A 42 -6.86 1.91 5.63
C SER A 42 -8.30 1.40 5.51
N ILE A 43 -9.18 2.23 4.96
CA ILE A 43 -10.58 1.86 4.67
C ILE A 43 -10.63 0.83 3.53
N ILE A 44 -11.37 -0.27 3.75
CA ILE A 44 -11.63 -1.30 2.73
C ILE A 44 -13.12 -1.29 2.38
N THR A 45 -13.46 -0.93 1.13
CA THR A 45 -14.81 -1.03 0.58
C THR A 45 -14.76 -1.17 -0.94
N SER A 46 -15.84 -1.66 -1.56
CA SER A 46 -15.98 -1.75 -3.02
C SER A 46 -16.26 -0.40 -3.68
N LYS A 47 -16.52 0.65 -2.91
CA LYS A 47 -16.69 2.00 -3.44
C LYS A 47 -15.36 2.57 -3.91
N PRO A 48 -15.29 3.21 -5.08
CA PRO A 48 -14.08 3.91 -5.49
C PRO A 48 -13.74 5.08 -4.55
N GLN A 49 -12.52 5.59 -4.66
CA GLN A 49 -12.05 6.77 -3.90
C GLN A 49 -12.04 6.61 -2.37
N THR A 50 -11.72 5.40 -1.90
CA THR A 50 -11.58 5.12 -0.46
C THR A 50 -10.43 5.90 0.15
N THR A 51 -9.24 5.88 -0.45
CA THR A 51 -8.04 6.56 0.07
C THR A 51 -7.92 7.96 -0.54
N ARG A 52 -8.06 9.01 0.28
CA ARG A 52 -7.94 10.43 -0.14
C ARG A 52 -6.61 11.07 0.25
N HIS A 53 -6.00 10.56 1.32
CA HIS A 53 -4.71 11.03 1.84
C HIS A 53 -3.69 9.92 1.68
N ARG A 54 -2.42 10.28 1.46
CA ARG A 54 -1.31 9.33 1.58
C ARG A 54 -1.21 8.88 3.04
N ILE A 55 -1.35 7.59 3.30
CA ILE A 55 -1.16 6.99 4.63
C ILE A 55 0.10 6.13 4.55
N LEU A 56 1.03 6.34 5.49
CA LEU A 56 2.15 5.42 5.63
C LEU A 56 1.71 4.25 6.50
N GLY A 57 1.95 3.04 6.02
CA GLY A 57 1.83 1.81 6.77
C GLY A 57 3.22 1.28 7.07
N ILE A 58 3.59 1.18 8.34
CA ILE A 58 4.94 0.84 8.76
C ILE A 58 4.92 -0.55 9.37
N ILE A 59 5.73 -1.46 8.83
CA ILE A 59 6.00 -2.77 9.42
C ILE A 59 7.44 -2.74 9.90
N SER A 60 7.64 -2.91 11.20
CA SER A 60 8.96 -2.94 11.81
C SER A 60 9.19 -4.27 12.51
N GLU A 61 10.23 -4.98 12.10
CA GLU A 61 10.77 -6.15 12.78
C GLU A 61 12.19 -5.85 13.27
N ASP A 62 12.86 -6.84 13.85
CA ASP A 62 14.21 -6.66 14.35
C ASP A 62 15.25 -6.41 13.24
N ASP A 63 15.08 -7.07 12.10
CA ASP A 63 16.01 -7.08 10.98
C ASP A 63 15.56 -6.24 9.78
N TYR A 64 14.31 -5.76 9.76
CA TYR A 64 13.83 -4.87 8.70
C TYR A 64 12.75 -3.87 9.11
N GLN A 65 12.59 -2.83 8.30
CA GLN A 65 11.44 -1.91 8.35
C GLN A 65 10.93 -1.61 6.94
N VAL A 66 9.68 -1.99 6.66
CA VAL A 66 9.01 -1.66 5.40
C VAL A 66 8.08 -0.48 5.63
N VAL A 67 8.28 0.60 4.87
CA VAL A 67 7.39 1.76 4.90
C VAL A 67 6.52 1.73 3.64
N PHE A 68 5.32 1.19 3.76
CA PHE A 68 4.33 1.25 2.71
C PHE A 68 3.75 2.66 2.59
N SER A 69 3.54 3.12 1.36
CA SER A 69 2.70 4.28 1.10
C SER A 69 1.42 3.84 0.39
N ASP A 70 0.29 3.88 1.09
CA ASP A 70 -1.03 3.78 0.44
C ASP A 70 -1.34 5.12 -0.21
N THR A 71 -1.06 5.20 -1.52
CA THR A 71 -1.44 6.36 -2.31
C THR A 71 -2.87 6.23 -2.82
N PRO A 72 -3.62 7.35 -2.93
CA PRO A 72 -4.87 7.36 -3.67
C PRO A 72 -4.73 6.65 -5.03
N GLY A 73 -5.75 5.88 -5.43
CA GLY A 73 -5.80 5.33 -6.78
C GLY A 73 -5.77 6.45 -7.82
N ILE A 74 -5.11 6.19 -8.94
CA ILE A 74 -4.95 7.17 -10.01
C ILE A 74 -6.30 7.40 -10.69
N ILE A 75 -6.64 8.66 -10.93
CA ILE A 75 -7.90 9.08 -11.55
C ILE A 75 -7.58 9.66 -12.91
N GLU A 76 -7.95 8.96 -13.99
CA GLU A 76 -7.67 9.38 -15.38
C GLU A 76 -8.26 10.75 -15.72
N GLN A 77 -9.51 11.01 -15.32
CA GLN A 77 -10.23 12.24 -15.58
C GLN A 77 -10.49 12.99 -14.26
N PRO A 78 -9.54 13.82 -13.79
CA PRO A 78 -9.77 14.65 -12.62
C PRO A 78 -10.81 15.73 -12.96
N HIS A 79 -11.94 15.74 -12.24
CA HIS A 79 -13.01 16.72 -12.45
C HIS A 79 -12.95 17.90 -11.46
N TYR A 80 -12.21 17.76 -10.37
CA TYR A 80 -12.13 18.73 -9.27
C TYR A 80 -10.73 18.77 -8.66
N GLY A 81 -10.39 19.85 -7.94
CA GLY A 81 -9.07 20.04 -7.34
C GLY A 81 -8.64 18.92 -6.36
N MET A 82 -9.60 18.20 -5.74
CA MET A 82 -9.29 17.02 -4.94
C MET A 82 -8.70 15.89 -5.79
N HIS A 83 -9.24 15.61 -6.98
CA HIS A 83 -8.72 14.57 -7.87
C HIS A 83 -7.31 14.92 -8.37
N GLU A 84 -7.05 16.19 -8.66
CA GLU A 84 -5.71 16.66 -9.02
C GLU A 84 -4.70 16.48 -7.88
N SER A 85 -5.12 16.78 -6.64
CA SER A 85 -4.31 16.55 -5.44
C SER A 85 -4.02 15.07 -5.21
N MET A 86 -5.03 14.20 -5.37
CA MET A 86 -4.88 12.74 -5.30
C MET A 86 -3.87 12.22 -6.33
N ASN A 87 -3.97 12.66 -7.59
CA ASN A 87 -3.01 12.30 -8.63
C ASN A 87 -1.60 12.81 -8.32
N LYS A 88 -1.43 14.02 -7.77
CA LYS A 88 -0.12 14.53 -7.34
C LYS A 88 0.54 13.61 -6.32
N PHE A 89 -0.21 13.12 -5.33
CA PHE A 89 0.31 12.17 -4.35
C PHE A 89 0.72 10.83 -4.99
N ALA A 90 -0.10 10.32 -5.92
CA ALA A 90 0.19 9.09 -6.64
C ALA A 90 1.40 9.20 -7.59
N PHE A 91 1.65 10.36 -8.20
CA PHE A 91 2.84 10.56 -9.04
C PHE A 91 4.10 10.87 -8.23
N SER A 92 4.00 11.59 -7.10
CA SER A 92 5.15 11.83 -6.22
C SER A 92 5.69 10.55 -5.58
N SER A 93 4.87 9.50 -5.44
CA SER A 93 5.35 8.23 -4.91
C SER A 93 6.34 7.54 -5.87
N PHE A 94 6.29 7.81 -7.18
CA PHE A 94 7.27 7.20 -8.09
C PHE A 94 8.71 7.71 -7.92
N SER A 95 8.95 8.87 -7.27
CA SER A 95 10.32 9.39 -7.09
C SER A 95 11.03 8.89 -5.82
N ASP A 96 10.26 8.49 -4.81
CA ASP A 96 10.76 8.25 -3.45
C ASP A 96 10.75 6.76 -3.06
N ALA A 97 10.41 5.86 -4.00
CA ALA A 97 10.27 4.43 -3.72
C ALA A 97 11.60 3.67 -3.92
N ASP A 98 11.90 2.75 -2.99
CA ASP A 98 12.92 1.72 -3.18
C ASP A 98 12.38 0.51 -3.96
N LEU A 99 11.05 0.30 -3.93
CA LEU A 99 10.33 -0.75 -4.65
C LEU A 99 8.92 -0.30 -5.03
N LEU A 100 8.49 -0.61 -6.25
CA LEU A 100 7.13 -0.39 -6.73
C LEU A 100 6.35 -1.70 -6.76
N LEU A 101 5.12 -1.70 -6.24
CA LEU A 101 4.18 -2.80 -6.35
C LEU A 101 3.02 -2.37 -7.23
N LEU A 102 2.94 -2.90 -8.44
CA LEU A 102 1.77 -2.73 -9.30
C LEU A 102 0.74 -3.80 -8.99
N VAL A 103 -0.34 -3.40 -8.32
CA VAL A 103 -1.44 -4.30 -7.96
C VAL A 103 -2.52 -4.23 -9.01
N ILE A 104 -2.86 -5.38 -9.59
CA ILE A 104 -3.90 -5.54 -10.59
C ILE A 104 -4.90 -6.61 -10.14
N ASP A 105 -6.04 -6.69 -10.82
CA ASP A 105 -6.95 -7.83 -10.70
C ASP A 105 -7.48 -8.24 -12.07
N LYS A 106 -8.29 -9.31 -12.12
CA LYS A 106 -8.83 -9.87 -13.37
C LYS A 106 -9.89 -9.01 -14.06
N TYR A 107 -10.40 -7.97 -13.39
CA TYR A 107 -11.42 -7.08 -13.93
C TYR A 107 -10.83 -5.79 -14.50
N GLU A 108 -9.52 -5.60 -14.39
CA GLU A 108 -8.86 -4.48 -15.03
C GLU A 108 -8.88 -4.64 -16.55
N ASP A 109 -9.37 -3.60 -17.22
CA ASP A 109 -9.17 -3.38 -18.64
C ASP A 109 -8.22 -2.19 -18.76
N TYR A 110 -7.00 -2.43 -19.24
CA TYR A 110 -5.91 -1.45 -19.17
C TYR A 110 -5.99 -0.36 -20.27
N VAL A 111 -7.10 -0.32 -20.99
CA VAL A 111 -7.37 0.66 -22.05
C VAL A 111 -7.67 2.03 -21.42
N GLY A 112 -6.64 2.72 -20.91
CA GLY A 112 -6.78 4.08 -20.38
C GLY A 112 -5.60 4.66 -19.60
N ASP A 113 -4.77 3.83 -18.96
CA ASP A 113 -3.78 4.32 -17.98
C ASP A 113 -2.36 4.50 -18.57
N GLU A 114 -2.28 5.14 -19.74
CA GLU A 114 -1.03 5.33 -20.51
C GLU A 114 0.07 6.01 -19.69
N LYS A 115 -0.30 6.96 -18.81
CA LYS A 115 0.67 7.72 -18.00
C LYS A 115 1.37 6.86 -16.94
N VAL A 116 0.66 5.90 -16.37
CA VAL A 116 1.21 4.99 -15.35
C VAL A 116 2.13 3.98 -16.01
N ILE A 117 1.70 3.38 -17.12
CA ILE A 117 2.59 2.53 -17.93
C ILE A 117 3.82 3.29 -18.38
N GLU A 118 3.67 4.52 -18.87
CA GLU A 118 4.82 5.32 -19.28
C GLU A 118 5.79 5.57 -18.12
N SER A 119 5.26 5.88 -16.93
CA SER A 119 6.08 6.09 -15.73
C SER A 119 6.78 4.79 -15.31
N LEU A 120 6.07 3.66 -15.36
CA LEU A 120 6.62 2.33 -15.12
C LEU A 120 7.70 1.95 -16.13
N LYS A 121 7.53 2.28 -17.41
CA LYS A 121 8.54 2.02 -18.45
C LYS A 121 9.79 2.89 -18.29
N LYS A 122 9.63 4.12 -17.79
CA LYS A 122 10.72 5.10 -17.64
C LYS A 122 11.51 4.95 -16.34
N THR A 123 10.94 4.32 -15.31
CA THR A 123 11.60 4.19 -14.00
C THR A 123 12.61 3.03 -13.96
N ASN A 124 13.72 3.27 -13.25
CA ASN A 124 14.75 2.28 -12.92
C ASN A 124 14.55 1.64 -11.54
N ILE A 125 13.51 2.06 -10.80
CA ILE A 125 13.18 1.48 -9.50
C ILE A 125 12.71 0.03 -9.72
N PRO A 126 13.17 -0.94 -8.91
CA PRO A 126 12.65 -2.31 -8.95
C PRO A 126 11.12 -2.32 -8.87
N LYS A 127 10.48 -3.19 -9.64
CA LYS A 127 9.02 -3.25 -9.72
C LYS A 127 8.49 -4.67 -9.77
N PHE A 128 7.54 -4.95 -8.89
CA PHE A 128 6.82 -6.21 -8.84
C PHE A 128 5.42 -6.06 -9.43
N LEU A 129 5.02 -7.03 -10.25
CA LEU A 129 3.63 -7.20 -10.63
C LEU A 129 2.94 -8.06 -9.58
N VAL A 130 1.85 -7.56 -9.01
CA VAL A 130 1.07 -8.24 -7.98
C VAL A 130 -0.35 -8.46 -8.50
N ILE A 131 -0.65 -9.69 -8.90
CA ILE A 131 -1.98 -10.08 -9.37
C ILE A 131 -2.81 -10.50 -8.16
N ASN A 132 -3.78 -9.66 -7.80
CA ASN A 132 -4.65 -9.86 -6.65
C ASN A 132 -5.98 -10.51 -7.04
N LYS A 133 -6.75 -10.95 -6.03
CA LYS A 133 -8.06 -11.60 -6.16
C LYS A 133 -8.02 -12.93 -6.92
N ILE A 134 -6.94 -13.69 -6.73
CA ILE A 134 -6.78 -15.01 -7.38
C ILE A 134 -7.87 -16.00 -6.98
N ASP A 135 -8.51 -15.79 -5.82
CA ASP A 135 -9.65 -16.55 -5.34
C ASP A 135 -10.91 -16.40 -6.21
N LEU A 136 -10.97 -15.36 -7.04
CA LEU A 136 -12.05 -15.12 -7.99
C LEU A 136 -11.72 -15.58 -9.41
N ALA A 137 -10.48 -16.02 -9.67
CA ALA A 137 -10.01 -16.34 -11.01
C ALA A 137 -10.35 -17.78 -11.43
N GLU A 138 -10.71 -17.96 -12.69
CA GLU A 138 -10.89 -19.26 -13.32
C GLU A 138 -9.55 -19.89 -13.73
N PRO A 139 -9.47 -21.22 -13.91
CA PRO A 139 -8.25 -21.89 -14.35
C PRO A 139 -7.72 -21.32 -15.67
N GLY A 140 -6.48 -20.82 -15.66
CA GLY A 140 -5.82 -20.23 -16.83
C GLY A 140 -5.81 -18.71 -16.85
N GLU A 141 -6.82 -18.04 -16.27
CA GLU A 141 -6.95 -16.56 -16.34
C GLU A 141 -5.72 -15.83 -15.78
N ILE A 142 -5.16 -16.30 -14.67
CA ILE A 142 -3.97 -15.69 -14.06
C ILE A 142 -2.76 -15.80 -15.00
N GLY A 143 -2.59 -16.93 -15.68
CA GLY A 143 -1.48 -17.13 -16.61
C GLY A 143 -1.55 -16.20 -17.81
N ASP A 144 -2.76 -16.00 -18.33
CA ASP A 144 -3.01 -15.08 -19.45
C ASP A 144 -2.71 -13.63 -19.05
N LEU A 145 -3.19 -13.19 -17.87
CA LEU A 145 -2.87 -11.87 -17.31
C LEU A 145 -1.36 -11.66 -17.13
N VAL A 146 -0.63 -12.66 -16.64
CA VAL A 146 0.83 -12.57 -16.51
C VAL A 146 1.49 -12.33 -17.87
N ASN A 147 1.03 -13.03 -18.90
CA ASN A 147 1.62 -12.92 -20.24
C ASN A 147 1.32 -11.56 -20.86
N GLU A 148 0.07 -11.09 -20.78
CA GLU A 148 -0.33 -9.77 -21.25
C GLU A 148 0.51 -8.66 -20.61
N TRP A 149 0.67 -8.71 -19.29
CA TRP A 149 1.40 -7.69 -18.56
C TRP A 149 2.91 -7.69 -18.81
N LYS A 150 3.49 -8.86 -19.09
CA LYS A 150 4.88 -8.97 -19.53
C LYS A 150 5.13 -8.35 -20.90
N GLU A 151 4.13 -8.31 -21.78
CA GLU A 151 4.25 -7.61 -23.06
C GLU A 151 4.17 -6.08 -22.88
N ILE A 152 3.45 -5.63 -21.85
CA ILE A 152 3.27 -4.20 -21.57
C ILE A 152 4.51 -3.59 -20.91
N CYS A 153 5.06 -4.21 -19.87
CA CYS A 153 6.19 -3.68 -19.10
C CYS A 153 7.06 -4.80 -18.53
N ASP A 154 8.37 -4.55 -18.44
CA ASP A 154 9.27 -5.44 -17.71
C ASP A 154 9.01 -5.34 -16.20
N PHE A 155 8.99 -6.47 -15.50
CA PHE A 155 8.90 -6.54 -14.04
C PHE A 155 10.02 -7.42 -13.49
N ASP A 156 10.57 -7.06 -12.33
CA ASP A 156 11.62 -7.85 -11.66
C ASP A 156 11.05 -9.18 -11.16
N GLU A 157 9.85 -9.15 -10.57
CA GLU A 157 9.14 -10.33 -10.08
C GLU A 157 7.63 -10.23 -10.33
N VAL A 158 6.97 -11.39 -10.36
CA VAL A 158 5.52 -11.51 -10.48
C VAL A 158 4.99 -12.36 -9.33
N HIS A 159 4.00 -11.83 -8.62
CA HIS A 159 3.38 -12.47 -7.48
C HIS A 159 1.87 -12.54 -7.64
N THR A 160 1.29 -13.65 -7.22
CA THR A 160 -0.15 -13.92 -7.28
C THR A 160 -0.66 -14.05 -5.85
N ILE A 161 -1.67 -13.26 -5.47
CA ILE A 161 -2.15 -13.20 -4.09
C ILE A 161 -3.68 -13.15 -4.01
N SER A 162 -4.21 -13.56 -2.86
CA SER A 162 -5.52 -13.12 -2.40
C SER A 162 -5.31 -12.30 -1.15
N ALA A 163 -5.29 -10.97 -1.28
CA ALA A 163 -5.11 -10.07 -0.13
C ALA A 163 -6.24 -10.25 0.90
N LEU A 164 -7.46 -10.55 0.44
CA LEU A 164 -8.61 -10.76 1.32
C LEU A 164 -8.46 -12.04 2.15
N ASN A 165 -7.97 -13.13 1.53
CA ASN A 165 -7.77 -14.42 2.19
C ASN A 165 -6.36 -14.57 2.79
N LYS A 166 -5.53 -13.52 2.72
CA LYS A 166 -4.11 -13.49 3.10
C LYS A 166 -3.22 -14.49 2.35
N GLU A 167 -3.72 -15.08 1.26
CA GLU A 167 -2.97 -16.06 0.47
C GLU A 167 -1.83 -15.39 -0.31
N GLY A 168 -0.61 -15.90 -0.14
CA GLY A 168 0.59 -15.40 -0.82
C GLY A 168 1.15 -14.08 -0.29
N THR A 169 0.47 -13.43 0.67
CA THR A 169 0.87 -12.12 1.22
C THR A 169 2.19 -12.17 2.00
N ASP A 170 2.38 -13.19 2.85
CA ASP A 170 3.64 -13.38 3.60
C ASP A 170 4.83 -13.60 2.66
N ARG A 171 4.64 -14.41 1.61
CA ARG A 171 5.68 -14.66 0.61
C ARG A 171 6.05 -13.39 -0.13
N LEU A 172 5.06 -12.56 -0.48
CA LEU A 172 5.29 -11.25 -1.09
C LEU A 172 6.06 -10.32 -0.15
N LEU A 173 5.72 -10.29 1.14
CA LEU A 173 6.45 -9.49 2.15
C LEU A 173 7.93 -9.91 2.24
N THR A 174 8.21 -11.22 2.29
CA THR A 174 9.60 -11.73 2.28
C THR A 174 10.35 -11.24 1.04
N LYS A 175 9.72 -11.27 -0.13
CA LYS A 175 10.34 -10.79 -1.39
C LYS A 175 10.55 -9.29 -1.43
N ILE A 176 9.63 -8.52 -0.85
CA ILE A 176 9.80 -7.09 -0.63
C ILE A 176 11.05 -6.83 0.23
N VAL A 177 11.16 -7.47 1.39
CA VAL A 177 12.30 -7.32 2.32
C VAL A 177 13.61 -7.74 1.67
N GLU A 178 13.62 -8.80 0.86
CA GLU A 178 14.80 -9.21 0.10
C GLU A 178 15.33 -8.10 -0.82
N ARG A 179 14.44 -7.29 -1.40
CA ARG A 179 14.79 -6.21 -2.34
C ARG A 179 15.16 -4.89 -1.67
N LEU A 180 14.80 -4.70 -0.39
CA LEU A 180 15.09 -3.45 0.33
C LEU A 180 16.60 -3.21 0.52
N PRO A 181 17.05 -1.94 0.47
CA PRO A 181 18.43 -1.57 0.77
C PRO A 181 18.75 -1.74 2.27
N ILE A 182 20.04 -1.84 2.57
CA ILE A 182 20.53 -1.83 3.96
C ILE A 182 20.53 -0.38 4.43
N ASN A 183 19.70 -0.08 5.44
CA ASN A 183 19.50 1.24 5.99
C ASN A 183 19.05 1.10 7.46
N PRO A 184 19.30 2.08 8.33
CA PRO A 184 18.69 2.11 9.66
C PRO A 184 17.16 2.30 9.55
N PRO A 185 16.37 1.93 10.58
CA PRO A 185 14.95 2.21 10.59
C PRO A 185 14.70 3.73 10.49
N TYR A 186 13.73 4.13 9.65
CA TYR A 186 13.29 5.50 9.45
C TYR A 186 12.33 5.97 10.57
N TYR A 187 11.57 5.04 11.15
CA TYR A 187 10.56 5.29 12.17
C TYR A 187 10.79 4.46 13.44
N PRO A 188 10.28 4.88 14.61
CA PRO A 188 10.19 4.04 15.81
C PRO A 188 9.52 2.69 15.52
N LYS A 189 9.99 1.61 16.17
CA LYS A 189 9.53 0.23 15.90
C LYS A 189 8.06 -0.01 16.26
N ASP A 190 7.54 0.74 17.22
CA ASP A 190 6.15 0.68 17.70
C ASP A 190 5.18 1.52 16.84
N GLN A 191 5.72 2.33 15.93
CA GLN A 191 4.92 3.18 15.07
C GLN A 191 4.41 2.40 13.86
N MET A 192 3.08 2.25 13.75
CA MET A 192 2.42 1.57 12.63
C MET A 192 2.03 2.52 11.49
N SER A 193 1.96 3.83 11.74
CA SER A 193 1.61 4.84 10.74
C SER A 193 2.12 6.24 11.08
N ASP A 194 2.19 7.12 10.09
CA ASP A 194 2.51 8.55 10.25
C ASP A 194 1.32 9.41 10.70
N ARG A 195 0.13 8.82 10.85
CA ARG A 195 -1.10 9.50 11.21
C ARG A 195 -1.45 9.36 12.69
N SER A 196 -2.11 10.38 13.24
CA SER A 196 -2.56 10.39 14.63
C SER A 196 -3.77 9.48 14.83
N GLU A 197 -4.00 9.02 16.07
CA GLU A 197 -5.20 8.24 16.42
C GLU A 197 -6.50 8.95 16.03
N ARG A 198 -6.54 10.28 16.19
CA ARG A 198 -7.67 11.13 15.77
C ARG A 198 -7.98 10.99 14.28
N PHE A 199 -6.95 10.87 13.44
CA PHE A 199 -7.13 10.63 12.01
C PHE A 199 -7.79 9.26 11.78
N PHE A 200 -7.32 8.20 12.45
CA PHE A 200 -7.93 6.88 12.31
C PHE A 200 -9.38 6.84 12.79
N VAL A 201 -9.73 7.54 13.88
CA VAL A 201 -11.14 7.69 14.30
C VAL A 201 -11.97 8.33 13.18
N SER A 202 -11.46 9.38 12.55
CA SER A 202 -12.16 10.02 11.43
C SER A 202 -12.37 9.07 10.25
N GLU A 203 -11.37 8.24 9.94
CA GLU A 203 -11.42 7.25 8.86
C GLU A 203 -12.37 6.09 9.17
N ILE A 204 -12.45 5.64 10.43
CA ILE A 204 -13.42 4.62 10.86
C ILE A 204 -14.85 5.12 10.66
N ILE A 205 -15.14 6.37 11.04
CA ILE A 205 -16.46 6.97 10.84
C ILE A 205 -16.75 7.14 9.35
N ARG A 206 -15.77 7.63 8.58
CA ARG A 206 -15.90 7.81 7.13
C ARG A 206 -16.14 6.48 6.41
N GLU A 207 -15.55 5.39 6.87
CA GLU A 207 -15.84 4.04 6.36
C GLU A 207 -17.32 3.73 6.51
N LYS A 208 -17.93 4.02 7.67
CA LYS A 208 -19.37 3.78 7.86
C LYS A 208 -20.23 4.63 6.95
N ILE A 209 -19.85 5.89 6.71
CA ILE A 209 -20.51 6.74 5.72
C ILE A 209 -20.41 6.11 4.32
N LEU A 210 -19.21 5.64 3.94
CA LEU A 210 -18.97 4.90 2.70
C LEU A 210 -19.72 3.56 2.65
N MET A 211 -20.05 2.91 3.75
CA MET A 211 -20.83 1.67 3.71
C MET A 211 -22.34 1.92 3.62
N ILE A 212 -22.84 2.93 4.34
CA ILE A 212 -24.27 3.16 4.56
C ILE A 212 -24.90 3.96 3.42
N TYR A 213 -24.26 5.06 3.00
CA TYR A 213 -24.85 5.97 2.02
C TYR A 213 -24.63 5.47 0.59
N LYS A 214 -25.23 6.11 -0.42
CA LYS A 214 -25.06 5.78 -1.84
C LYS A 214 -24.97 7.08 -2.65
N GLN A 215 -24.76 6.95 -3.96
CA GLN A 215 -24.69 8.07 -4.89
C GLN A 215 -23.62 9.10 -4.46
N GLU A 216 -23.88 10.40 -4.56
CA GLU A 216 -22.92 11.48 -4.31
C GLU A 216 -22.60 11.75 -2.84
N ILE A 217 -23.50 11.36 -1.92
CA ILE A 217 -23.39 11.65 -0.49
C ILE A 217 -22.04 11.21 0.11
N PRO A 218 -21.60 9.94 0.02
CA PRO A 218 -20.36 9.50 0.65
C PRO A 218 -19.11 10.19 0.12
N TYR A 219 -19.17 10.76 -1.10
CA TYR A 219 -18.06 11.47 -1.72
C TYR A 219 -18.05 12.97 -1.38
N SER A 220 -19.12 13.49 -0.78
CA SER A 220 -19.27 14.91 -0.40
C SER A 220 -19.11 15.16 1.10
N CYS A 221 -18.73 14.14 1.88
CA CYS A 221 -18.56 14.24 3.32
C CYS A 221 -17.09 14.39 3.73
N GLU A 222 -16.89 15.12 4.83
CA GLU A 222 -15.63 15.22 5.57
C GLU A 222 -15.93 14.98 7.05
N VAL A 223 -15.08 14.20 7.72
CA VAL A 223 -15.23 13.87 9.14
C VAL A 223 -14.15 14.59 9.91
N ILE A 224 -14.53 15.40 10.90
CA ILE A 224 -13.63 16.12 11.78
C ILE A 224 -13.88 15.64 13.21
N VAL A 225 -12.80 15.33 13.92
CA VAL A 225 -12.85 14.98 15.35
C VAL A 225 -12.61 16.25 16.16
N ASP A 226 -13.69 16.84 16.69
CA ASP A 226 -13.61 18.08 17.46
C ASP A 226 -12.92 17.90 18.82
N GLN A 227 -13.12 16.74 19.46
CA GLN A 227 -12.53 16.44 20.76
C GLN A 227 -12.11 14.98 20.86
N PHE A 228 -10.91 14.75 21.39
CA PHE A 228 -10.35 13.44 21.70
C PHE A 228 -9.58 13.57 23.00
N ILE A 229 -10.03 12.87 24.03
CA ILE A 229 -9.51 12.93 25.40
C ILE A 229 -8.88 11.58 25.70
N ASP A 230 -7.58 11.59 26.01
CA ASP A 230 -6.91 10.43 26.56
C ASP A 230 -7.27 10.37 28.04
N GLU A 231 -8.13 9.43 28.43
CA GLU A 231 -8.25 9.11 29.85
C GLU A 231 -6.96 8.40 30.26
N GLU A 232 -6.11 9.07 31.04
CA GLU A 232 -5.01 8.39 31.73
C GLU A 232 -5.62 7.19 32.47
N ARG A 233 -5.23 5.97 32.07
CA ARG A 233 -5.43 4.79 32.90
C ARG A 233 -4.63 5.03 34.17
N ASN A 234 -5.29 5.61 35.18
CA ASN A 234 -4.80 5.59 36.54
C ASN A 234 -4.50 4.12 36.87
N GLY A 235 -3.23 3.80 37.01
CA GLY A 235 -2.79 2.47 37.41
C GLY A 235 -3.35 2.14 38.79
N GLU A 236 -4.10 1.05 38.85
CA GLU A 236 -4.28 0.22 40.05
C GLU A 236 -3.75 -1.19 39.75
#